data_AF-A0A318TV07-F1
#
_entry.id   AF-A0A318TV07-F1
#
_cell.length_a   1.000
_cell.length_b   1.000
_cell.length_c   1.000
_cell.angle_alpha   90.00
_cell.angle_beta   90.00
_cell.angle_gamma   90.00
#
_symmetry.space_group_name_H-M   'P 1'
#
loop_
_entity.id
_entity.type
_entity.pdbx_description
1 polymer ?
#
loop_
_entity_poly.entity_id
_entity_poly.type
_entity_poly.pdbx_seq_one_letter_code
_entity_poly.pdbx_strand_id
1 'polypeptide(L)' 'MKYFKYAISGILVGIFIVPIVFNWLAIPLFDQVLYMLFGEPDNPLSISLAIIFTLGIITLAILLPISRKKADT' A
#
# COMPACT_ATOMS: atom_id res chain seq x y z
N MET A 1 15.76 21.11 -16.75
CA MET A 1 16.86 20.26 -16.24
C MET A 1 17.14 20.41 -14.74
N LYS A 2 17.15 21.61 -14.13
CA LYS A 2 17.38 21.78 -12.67
C LYS A 2 16.40 20.97 -11.79
N TYR A 3 15.09 21.00 -12.09
CA TYR A 3 14.06 20.28 -11.34
C TYR A 3 14.17 18.75 -11.39
N PHE A 4 14.74 18.22 -12.47
CA PHE A 4 14.93 16.78 -12.64
C PHE A 4 15.96 16.22 -11.64
N LYS A 5 17.01 17.00 -11.32
CA LYS A 5 18.01 16.62 -10.31
C LYS A 5 17.42 16.57 -8.90
N TYR A 6 16.58 17.54 -8.56
CA TYR A 6 15.89 17.57 -7.25
C TYR A 6 14.86 16.45 -7.11
N ALA A 7 14.14 16.11 -8.20
CA ALA A 7 13.24 14.97 -8.22
C ALA A 7 13.98 13.65 -7.99
N ILE A 8 15.09 13.43 -8.70
CA ILE A 8 15.93 12.23 -8.51
C ILE A 8 16.49 12.17 -7.10
N SER A 9 17.01 13.27 -6.55
CA SER A 9 17.54 13.28 -5.18
C SER A 9 16.45 13.02 -4.14
N GLY A 10 15.24 13.55 -4.35
CA GLY A 10 14.09 13.27 -3.49
C GLY A 10 13.65 11.81 -3.54
N ILE A 11 13.64 11.19 -4.73
CA ILE A 11 13.33 9.77 -4.91
C ILE A 11 14.40 8.90 -4.24
N LEU A 12 15.68 9.23 -4.41
CA LEU A 12 16.78 8.51 -3.75
C LEU A 12 16.68 8.60 -2.23
N VAL A 13 16.41 9.78 -1.68
CA VAL A 13 16.16 9.94 -0.24
C VAL A 13 14.97 9.12 0.20
N GLY A 14 13.87 9.12 -0.57
CA GLY A 14 12.70 8.30 -0.31
C GLY A 14 13.01 6.81 -0.26
N ILE A 15 13.79 6.30 -1.22
CA ILE A 15 14.11 4.87 -1.33
C ILE A 15 15.07 4.41 -0.23
N PHE A 16 16.05 5.24 0.17
CA PHE A 16 17.09 4.82 1.10
C PHE A 16 16.84 5.26 2.54
N ILE A 17 16.41 6.50 2.77
CA ILE A 17 16.29 7.06 4.12
C ILE A 17 14.99 6.61 4.78
N VAL A 18 13.87 6.59 4.06
CA VAL A 18 12.56 6.24 4.64
C VAL A 18 12.55 4.82 5.23
N PRO A 19 13.05 3.77 4.54
CA PRO A 19 13.06 2.43 5.12
C PRO A 19 13.95 2.32 6.36
N ILE A 20 15.09 3.03 6.38
CA ILE A 20 16.00 3.07 7.52
C ILE A 20 15.30 3.70 8.74
N VAL A 21 14.61 4.83 8.54
CA VAL A 21 13.86 5.49 9.61
C VAL A 21 12.71 4.63 10.11
N PHE A 22 12.00 3.94 9.22
CA PHE A 22 10.90 3.04 9.60
C PHE A 22 11.42 1.89 10.45
N ASN A 23 12.54 1.28 10.06
CA ASN A 23 13.19 0.24 10.84
C ASN A 23 13.66 0.78 12.21
N TRP A 24 14.23 1.99 12.27
CA TRP A 24 14.64 2.61 13.52
C TRP A 24 13.47 2.89 14.48
N LEU A 25 12.31 3.26 13.95
CA LEU A 25 11.09 3.47 14.71
C LEU A 25 10.31 2.17 14.98
N ALA A 26 10.85 1.01 14.58
CA ALA A 26 10.16 -0.28 14.62
C ALA A 26 8.77 -0.24 13.94
N ILE A 27 8.61 0.63 12.94
CA ILE A 27 7.39 0.69 12.13
C ILE A 27 7.49 -0.43 11.10
N PRO A 28 6.50 -1.34 11.06
CA PRO A 28 6.53 -2.43 10.10
C PRO A 28 6.45 -1.89 8.67
N LEU A 29 7.33 -2.40 7.82
CA LEU A 29 7.32 -2.10 6.40
C LEU A 29 6.10 -2.75 5.73
N PHE A 30 5.77 -2.30 4.51
CA PHE A 30 4.55 -2.73 3.83
C PHE A 30 4.46 -4.26 3.66
N ASP A 31 5.56 -4.92 3.34
CA ASP A 31 5.66 -6.38 3.26
C ASP A 31 5.42 -7.07 4.62
N GLN A 32 5.95 -6.50 5.70
CA GLN A 32 5.72 -7.01 7.06
C GLN A 32 4.28 -6.80 7.51
N VAL A 33 3.66 -5.69 7.13
CA VAL A 33 2.23 -5.44 7.37
C VAL A 33 1.38 -6.45 6.60
N LEU A 34 1.71 -6.71 5.32
CA LEU A 34 1.03 -7.74 4.54
C LEU A 34 1.21 -9.13 5.17
N TYR A 35 2.41 -9.47 5.62
CA TYR A 35 2.69 -10.74 6.31
C TYR A 35 1.93 -10.85 7.64
N MET A 36 1.83 -9.78 8.43
CA MET A 36 1.01 -9.77 9.65
C MET A 36 -0.49 -9.93 9.37
N LEU A 37 -0.98 -9.36 8.28
CA LEU A 37 -2.41 -9.39 7.93
C LEU A 37 -2.84 -10.70 7.26
N PHE A 38 -1.99 -11.24 6.38
CA PHE A 38 -2.33 -12.39 5.54
C PHE A 38 -1.61 -13.67 5.94
N GLY A 39 -0.52 -13.60 6.70
CA GLY A 39 0.30 -14.74 7.07
C GLY A 39 1.32 -15.11 5.99
N GLU A 40 1.82 -16.34 6.06
CA GLU A 40 2.91 -16.82 5.21
C GLU A 40 2.46 -16.98 3.74
N PRO A 41 3.28 -16.53 2.77
CA PRO A 41 2.91 -16.54 1.35
C PRO A 41 2.86 -17.93 0.73
N ASP A 42 3.43 -18.94 1.39
CA ASP A 42 3.37 -20.36 0.99
C ASP A 42 2.10 -21.07 1.48
N ASN A 43 1.33 -20.44 2.37
CA ASN A 43 0.06 -20.97 2.82
C ASN A 43 -1.08 -20.60 1.83
N PRO A 44 -1.77 -21.58 1.21
CA PRO A 44 -2.85 -21.31 0.27
C PRO A 44 -4.03 -20.55 0.91
N LEU A 45 -4.24 -20.67 2.24
CA LEU A 45 -5.24 -19.88 2.96
C LEU A 45 -4.89 -18.39 3.01
N SER A 46 -3.61 -18.07 3.22
CA SER A 46 -3.07 -16.71 3.27
C SER A 46 -3.22 -16.00 1.94
N ILE A 47 -2.91 -16.69 0.85
CA ILE A 47 -3.13 -16.21 -0.52
C ILE A 47 -4.62 -15.93 -0.76
N SER A 48 -5.48 -16.87 -0.35
CA SER A 48 -6.94 -16.71 -0.51
C SER A 48 -7.48 -15.50 0.26
N LEU A 49 -7.00 -15.28 1.48
CA LEU A 49 -7.36 -14.11 2.30
C LEU A 49 -6.89 -12.80 1.65
N ALA A 50 -5.66 -12.76 1.13
CA ALA A 50 -5.13 -11.59 0.42
C ALA A 50 -5.96 -11.24 -0.81
N ILE A 51 -6.39 -12.24 -1.59
CA ILE A 51 -7.24 -12.06 -2.77
C ILE A 51 -8.62 -11.53 -2.37
N ILE A 52 -9.26 -12.13 -1.37
CA ILE A 52 -10.59 -11.69 -0.90
C ILE A 52 -10.54 -10.25 -0.39
N PHE A 53 -9.53 -9.91 0.41
CA PHE A 53 -9.37 -8.55 0.92
C PHE A 53 -9.16 -7.53 -0.21
N THR A 54 -8.32 -7.89 -1.19
CA THR A 54 -8.07 -7.04 -2.37
C THR A 54 -9.35 -6.82 -3.18
N LEU A 55 -10.13 -7.87 -3.42
CA LEU A 55 -11.44 -7.76 -4.08
C LEU A 55 -12.43 -6.89 -3.29
N GLY A 56 -12.41 -6.98 -1.96
CA GLY A 56 -13.19 -6.12 -1.08
C GLY A 56 -12.84 -4.64 -1.22
N ILE A 57 -11.54 -4.30 -1.24
CA ILE A 57 -11.07 -2.93 -1.47
C ILE A 57 -11.49 -2.41 -2.85
N ILE A 58 -11.31 -3.22 -3.89
CA ILE A 58 -11.71 -2.85 -5.26
C ILE A 58 -13.22 -2.58 -5.32
N THR A 59 -14.02 -3.45 -4.70
CA THR A 59 -15.48 -3.33 -4.64
C THR A 59 -15.90 -2.04 -3.93
N LEU A 60 -15.30 -1.74 -2.77
CA LEU A 60 -15.53 -0.48 -2.06
C LEU A 60 -15.11 0.73 -2.89
N ALA A 61 -13.94 0.69 -3.52
CA ALA A 61 -13.41 1.78 -4.33
C ALA A 61 -14.28 2.08 -5.56
N ILE A 62 -14.99 1.09 -6.11
CA ILE A 62 -15.94 1.26 -7.21
C ILE A 62 -17.31 1.71 -6.70
N LEU A 63 -17.82 1.14 -5.60
CA LEU A 63 -19.15 1.46 -5.07
C LEU A 63 -19.23 2.83 -4.41
N LEU A 64 -18.19 3.27 -3.70
CA LEU A 64 -18.12 4.57 -3.03
C LEU A 64 -18.35 5.77 -3.98
N PRO A 65 -17.66 5.89 -5.13
CA PRO A 65 -17.90 6.98 -6.08
C PRO A 65 -19.26 6.88 -6.77
N ILE A 66 -19.79 5.67 -6.98
CA ILE A 66 -21.13 5.48 -7.54
C ILE A 66 -22.21 5.99 -6.57
N SER A 67 -22.05 5.69 -5.27
CA SER A 67 -22.99 6.15 -4.24
C SER A 67 -22.96 7.68 -4.09
N ARG A 68 -21.81 8.34 -4.25
CA ARG A 68 -21.72 9.80 -4.25
C ARG A 68 -22.42 10.42 -5.46
N LYS A 69 -22.21 9.89 -6.66
CA LYS A 69 -22.89 10.37 -7.88
C LYS A 69 -24.42 10.32 -7.80
N LYS A 70 -24.98 9.36 -7.05
CA LYS A 70 -26.43 9.21 -6.89
C LYS A 70 -27.03 10.16 -5.84
N ALA A 71 -26.22 10.69 -4.92
CA ALA A 71 -26.66 11.64 -3.90
C ALA A 71 -26.74 13.09 -4.41
N ASP A 72 -26.08 13.39 -5.54
CA ASP A 72 -25.98 14.72 -6.13
C ASP A 72 -26.99 14.97 -7.29
N THR A 73 -27.92 14.04 -7.53
CA THR A 73 -29.06 14.15 -8.50
C THR A 73 -30.38 14.02 -7.78
#